data_AF-A0A7J5P540-F1
#
_entry.id   AF-A0A7J5P540-F1
#
_cell.length_a   1.000
_cell.length_b   1.000
_cell.length_c   1.000
_cell.angle_alpha   90.00
_cell.angle_beta   90.00
_cell.angle_gamma   90.00
#
_symmetry.space_group_name_H-M   'P 1'
#
loop_
_entity.id
_entity.type
_entity.pdbx_description
1 polymer ?
#
loop_
_entity_poly.entity_id
_entity_poly.type
_entity_poly.pdbx_seq_one_letter_code
_entity_poly.pdbx_strand_id
1 'polypeptide(L)'
;MAVLHKESVNTLRIHTICFDGDVTVFHPYIRIGRGKSVVDNAGSGGVFTSCNPETGEVLTVVDEYGNIYTNRPDTGFPLIGFMVPYWKEANETAKKLALHNTDIHYASLDLAFTENG
;
A
#
# COMPACT_ATOMS: atom_id res chain seq x y z
N MET A 1 -4.47 2.59 9.59
CA MET A 1 -3.22 3.13 8.98
C MET A 1 -2.87 4.57 9.38
N ALA A 2 -3.68 5.26 10.20
CA ALA A 2 -3.49 6.68 10.57
C ALA A 2 -2.15 7.02 11.26
N VAL A 3 -1.44 6.04 11.83
CA VAL A 3 -0.09 6.24 12.39
C VAL A 3 0.91 6.73 11.34
N LEU A 4 0.68 6.40 10.06
CA LEU A 4 1.55 6.81 8.96
C LEU A 4 1.38 8.29 8.65
N HIS A 5 0.14 8.78 8.58
CA HIS A 5 -0.21 10.20 8.42
C HIS A 5 -1.67 10.39 8.85
N LYS A 6 -1.95 11.27 9.80
CA LYS A 6 -3.28 11.33 10.44
C LYS A 6 -4.32 12.00 9.55
N GLU A 7 -3.87 12.86 8.66
CA GLU A 7 -4.70 13.74 7.85
C GLU A 7 -5.21 13.04 6.58
N SER A 8 -4.54 11.97 6.13
CA SER A 8 -4.94 11.19 4.94
C SER A 8 -5.36 9.76 5.27
N VAL A 9 -6.07 9.14 4.32
CA VAL A 9 -6.56 7.75 4.44
C VAL A 9 -5.41 6.74 4.55
N ASN A 10 -4.32 6.95 3.81
CA ASN A 10 -3.18 6.04 3.66
C ASN A 10 -3.60 4.66 3.16
N THR A 11 -3.78 4.56 1.85
CA THR A 11 -4.23 3.35 1.20
C THR A 11 -3.09 2.37 0.94
N LEU A 12 -3.37 1.08 1.11
CA LEU A 12 -2.54 0.00 0.63
C LEU A 12 -2.98 -0.36 -0.78
N ARG A 13 -2.08 -0.23 -1.76
CA ARG A 13 -2.28 -0.76 -3.09
C ARG A 13 -1.76 -2.19 -3.17
N ILE A 14 -2.62 -3.09 -3.62
CA ILE A 14 -2.25 -4.47 -3.97
C ILE A 14 -2.50 -4.68 -5.46
N HIS A 15 -1.47 -5.11 -6.18
CA HIS A 15 -1.61 -5.56 -7.56
C HIS A 15 -1.83 -7.07 -7.59
N THR A 16 -2.75 -7.51 -8.43
CA THR A 16 -3.00 -8.92 -8.70
C THR A 16 -2.79 -9.22 -10.18
N ILE A 17 -2.20 -10.37 -10.46
CA ILE A 17 -2.24 -11.01 -11.78
C ILE A 17 -3.08 -12.27 -11.62
N CYS A 18 -4.14 -12.40 -12.41
CA CYS A 18 -5.01 -13.57 -12.44
C CYS A 18 -4.88 -14.27 -13.79
N PHE A 19 -4.37 -15.50 -13.80
CA PHE A 19 -4.19 -16.27 -15.03
C PHE A 19 -4.48 -17.75 -14.73
N ASP A 20 -5.32 -18.40 -15.54
CA ASP A 20 -5.73 -19.79 -15.35
C ASP A 20 -6.25 -20.14 -13.93
N GLY A 21 -6.88 -19.17 -13.26
CA GLY A 21 -7.39 -19.33 -11.90
C GLY A 21 -6.33 -19.19 -10.80
N ASP A 22 -5.07 -18.96 -11.16
CA ASP A 22 -3.99 -18.65 -10.23
C ASP A 22 -3.84 -17.13 -10.05
N VAL A 23 -3.77 -16.69 -8.79
CA VAL A 23 -3.61 -15.27 -8.45
C VAL A 23 -2.27 -15.01 -7.78
N THR A 24 -1.46 -14.18 -8.43
CA THR A 24 -0.19 -13.69 -7.90
C THR A 24 -0.34 -12.24 -7.43
N VAL A 25 0.09 -11.96 -6.20
CA VAL A 25 0.24 -10.59 -5.69
C VAL A 25 1.67 -10.14 -5.93
N PHE A 26 1.86 -8.93 -6.47
CA PHE A 26 3.19 -8.40 -6.74
C PHE A 26 3.27 -6.91 -6.39
N HIS A 27 4.46 -6.48 -5.95
CA HIS A 27 4.80 -5.08 -5.63
C HIS A 27 3.72 -4.30 -4.86
N PRO A 28 3.17 -4.83 -3.75
CA PRO A 28 2.27 -4.04 -2.93
C PRO A 28 2.99 -2.81 -2.38
N TYR A 29 2.25 -1.73 -2.17
CA TYR A 29 2.79 -0.51 -1.57
C TYR A 29 1.74 0.29 -0.85
N ILE A 30 2.18 1.13 0.08
CA ILE A 30 1.32 2.08 0.78
C ILE A 30 1.50 3.44 0.10
N ARG A 31 0.39 4.14 -0.13
CA ARG A 31 0.39 5.57 -0.44
C ARG A 31 0.18 6.34 0.85
N ILE A 32 1.02 7.31 1.14
CA ILE A 32 1.02 8.05 2.41
C ILE A 32 1.02 9.54 2.10
N GLY A 33 0.05 10.27 2.68
CA GLY A 33 0.00 11.72 2.56
C GLY A 33 1.15 12.43 3.28
N ARG A 34 1.24 13.74 3.08
CA ARG A 34 2.25 14.59 3.73
C ARG A 34 1.67 15.94 4.16
N GLY A 35 2.17 16.47 5.27
CA GLY A 35 1.81 17.80 5.77
C GLY A 35 0.33 17.90 6.17
N LYS A 36 -0.43 18.75 5.47
CA LYS A 36 -1.87 18.96 5.73
C LYS A 36 -2.77 18.34 4.66
N SER A 37 -2.20 17.57 3.73
CA SER A 37 -2.96 16.97 2.63
C SER A 37 -3.89 15.87 3.16
N VAL A 38 -5.15 15.90 2.75
CA VAL A 38 -6.08 14.78 2.97
C VAL A 38 -5.96 13.69 1.89
N VAL A 39 -5.17 13.95 0.86
CA VAL A 39 -4.88 13.05 -0.28
C VAL A 39 -3.55 12.35 -0.03
N ASP A 40 -3.53 11.03 -0.18
CA ASP A 40 -2.34 10.18 0.05
C ASP A 40 -1.51 9.94 -1.22
N ASN A 41 -1.97 10.41 -2.37
CA ASN A 41 -1.32 10.22 -3.65
C ASN A 41 0.03 10.95 -3.71
N ALA A 42 1.04 10.28 -4.31
CA ALA A 42 2.34 10.85 -4.61
C ALA A 42 2.24 12.17 -5.36
N GLY A 43 1.33 12.24 -6.35
CA GLY A 43 0.98 13.42 -7.16
C GLY A 43 0.60 14.68 -6.37
N SER A 44 0.27 14.52 -5.09
CA SER A 44 -0.07 15.61 -4.17
C SER A 44 1.05 15.88 -3.17
N GLY A 45 2.28 15.49 -3.50
CA GLY A 45 3.45 15.59 -2.63
C GLY A 45 3.49 14.53 -1.53
N GLY A 46 2.78 13.42 -1.67
CA GLY A 46 2.85 12.25 -0.79
C GLY A 46 4.10 11.41 -1.03
N VAL A 47 4.22 10.30 -0.29
CA VAL A 47 5.25 9.27 -0.51
C VAL A 47 4.59 7.92 -0.74
N PHE A 48 5.29 7.03 -1.42
CA PHE A 48 4.89 5.64 -1.58
C PHE A 48 5.99 4.70 -1.15
N THR A 49 5.59 3.51 -0.72
CA THR A 49 6.53 2.49 -0.25
C THR A 49 6.78 1.42 -1.30
N SER A 50 7.66 0.47 -0.99
CA SER A 50 7.54 -0.90 -1.48
C SER A 50 7.27 -1.80 -0.28
N CYS A 51 6.44 -2.82 -0.46
CA CYS A 51 6.17 -3.81 0.57
C CYS A 51 6.55 -5.21 0.07
N ASN A 52 7.05 -6.05 0.99
CA ASN A 52 7.27 -7.46 0.75
C ASN A 52 5.91 -8.15 0.46
N PRO A 53 5.74 -8.81 -0.69
CA PRO A 53 4.46 -9.43 -1.07
C PRO A 53 4.07 -10.65 -0.24
N GLU A 54 5.00 -11.22 0.52
CA GLU A 54 4.72 -12.34 1.43
C GLU A 54 4.34 -11.84 2.82
N THR A 55 5.11 -10.88 3.36
CA THR A 55 5.00 -10.46 4.77
C THR A 55 4.25 -9.15 5.00
N GLY A 56 4.11 -8.31 3.98
CA GLY A 56 3.57 -6.96 4.12
C GLY A 56 4.52 -5.96 4.77
N GLU A 57 5.80 -6.32 4.94
CA GLU A 57 6.83 -5.44 5.50
C GLU A 57 7.23 -4.35 4.51
N VAL A 58 7.32 -3.09 4.95
CA VAL A 58 7.84 -1.98 4.15
C VAL A 58 9.36 -2.08 3.96
N LEU A 59 9.81 -2.09 2.70
CA LEU A 59 11.22 -2.27 2.32
C LEU A 59 11.90 -1.00 1.81
N THR A 60 11.13 -0.05 1.26
CA THR A 60 11.65 1.22 0.71
C THR A 60 10.58 2.29 0.78
N VAL A 61 10.97 3.57 0.81
CA VAL A 61 10.08 4.73 0.73
C VAL A 61 10.65 5.71 -0.28
N VAL A 62 9.80 6.23 -1.15
CA VAL A 62 10.19 7.17 -2.21
C VAL A 62 9.05 8.17 -2.49
N ASP A 63 9.39 9.35 -2.99
CA ASP A 63 8.39 10.29 -3.52
C ASP A 63 8.35 10.27 -5.06
N GLU A 64 7.44 11.06 -5.64
CA GLU A 64 7.28 11.18 -7.10
C GLU A 64 8.51 11.74 -7.83
N TYR A 65 9.44 12.38 -7.10
CA TYR A 65 10.68 12.95 -7.64
C TYR A 65 11.87 11.97 -7.52
N GLY A 66 11.65 10.77 -6.97
CA GLY A 66 12.70 9.78 -6.77
C GLY A 66 13.55 9.99 -5.52
N ASN A 67 13.14 10.88 -4.60
CA ASN A 67 13.84 11.04 -3.33
C ASN A 67 13.56 9.82 -2.44
N ILE A 68 14.62 9.17 -1.96
CA ILE A 68 14.52 7.97 -1.11
C ILE A 68 14.59 8.38 0.37
N TYR A 69 13.73 7.77 1.19
CA TYR A 69 13.63 8.04 2.61
C TYR A 69 13.72 6.76 3.44
N THR A 70 14.39 6.83 4.59
CA THR A 70 14.34 5.78 5.62
C THR A 70 13.25 6.06 6.66
N ASN A 71 13.09 7.34 7.00
CA ASN A 71 12.08 7.86 7.92
C ASN A 71 11.17 8.84 7.19
N ARG A 72 9.94 9.03 7.69
CA ARG A 72 9.05 10.08 7.16
C ARG A 72 9.73 11.45 7.23
N PRO A 73 9.73 12.23 6.14
CA PRO A 73 10.40 13.53 6.10
C PRO A 73 9.77 14.58 7.01
N ASP A 74 8.49 14.44 7.36
CA ASP A 74 7.74 15.41 8.16
C ASP A 74 7.59 15.03 9.63
N THR A 75 7.49 13.73 9.95
CA THR A 75 7.26 13.23 11.31
C THR A 75 8.45 12.48 11.91
N GLY A 76 9.43 12.08 11.11
CA GLY A 76 10.54 11.24 11.54
C GLY A 76 10.16 9.78 11.85
N PHE A 77 8.91 9.38 11.63
CA PHE A 77 8.45 8.02 11.86
C PHE A 77 9.24 7.00 11.01
N PRO A 78 9.81 5.93 11.59
CA PRO A 78 10.54 4.93 10.84
C PRO A 78 9.57 4.10 10.00
N LEU A 79 9.74 4.14 8.68
CA LEU A 79 8.85 3.43 7.76
C LEU A 79 9.43 2.08 7.33
N ILE A 80 10.74 1.97 7.15
CA ILE A 80 11.39 0.70 6.83
C ILE A 80 11.17 -0.28 7.98
N GLY A 81 10.72 -1.49 7.68
CA GLY A 81 10.35 -2.51 8.67
C GLY A 81 8.94 -2.34 9.25
N PHE A 82 8.18 -1.31 8.84
CA PHE A 82 6.78 -1.20 9.23
C PHE A 82 5.98 -2.38 8.66
N MET A 83 5.22 -3.06 9.53
CA MET A 83 4.35 -4.16 9.13
C MET A 83 2.96 -3.64 8.80
N VAL A 84 2.49 -3.87 7.58
CA VAL A 84 1.11 -3.56 7.20
C VAL A 84 0.14 -4.33 8.11
N PRO A 85 -0.76 -3.65 8.84
CA PRO A 85 -1.72 -4.33 9.69
C PRO A 85 -2.72 -5.12 8.84
N TYR A 86 -3.19 -6.26 9.36
CA TYR A 86 -4.13 -7.15 8.66
C TYR A 86 -3.69 -7.53 7.23
N TRP A 87 -2.36 -7.68 7.03
CA TRP A 87 -1.79 -7.99 5.72
C TRP A 87 -2.39 -9.25 5.10
N LYS A 88 -2.57 -10.31 5.90
CA LYS A 88 -3.11 -11.58 5.43
C LYS A 88 -4.54 -11.40 4.89
N GLU A 89 -5.39 -10.72 5.64
CA GLU A 89 -6.78 -10.44 5.30
C GLU A 89 -6.89 -9.56 4.05
N ALA A 90 -6.03 -8.54 3.95
CA ALA A 90 -5.95 -7.67 2.77
C ALA A 90 -5.52 -8.46 1.52
N ASN A 91 -4.50 -9.31 1.64
CA ASN A 91 -4.01 -10.16 0.55
C ASN A 91 -5.06 -11.18 0.11
N GLU A 92 -5.73 -11.85 1.05
CA GLU A 92 -6.84 -12.76 0.75
C GLU A 92 -8.02 -12.06 0.08
N THR A 93 -8.35 -10.84 0.52
CA THR A 93 -9.41 -10.02 -0.08
C THR A 93 -9.06 -9.66 -1.52
N ALA A 94 -7.82 -9.23 -1.78
CA ALA A 94 -7.37 -8.94 -3.14
C ALA A 94 -7.42 -10.17 -4.06
N LYS A 95 -7.01 -11.34 -3.55
CA LYS A 95 -7.09 -12.60 -4.30
C LYS A 95 -8.53 -13.02 -4.61
N LYS A 96 -9.44 -12.91 -3.63
CA LYS A 96 -10.87 -13.19 -3.83
C LYS A 96 -11.49 -12.28 -4.89
N LEU A 97 -11.15 -10.99 -4.89
CA LEU A 97 -11.62 -10.04 -5.89
C LEU A 97 -11.09 -10.34 -7.29
N ALA A 98 -9.82 -10.75 -7.41
CA ALA A 98 -9.26 -11.16 -8.69
C ALA A 98 -9.98 -12.42 -9.24
N LEU A 99 -10.29 -13.40 -8.39
CA LEU A 99 -11.03 -14.60 -8.77
C LEU A 99 -12.51 -14.36 -9.07
N HIS A 100 -13.08 -13.24 -8.62
CA HIS A 100 -14.48 -12.90 -8.90
C HIS A 100 -14.71 -12.60 -10.39
N ASN A 101 -13.70 -12.06 -11.08
CA ASN A 101 -13.73 -11.88 -12.54
C ASN A 101 -12.38 -12.25 -13.15
N THR A 102 -12.26 -13.51 -13.56
CA THR A 102 -11.03 -14.07 -14.12
C THR A 102 -10.69 -13.55 -15.52
N ASP A 103 -11.59 -12.81 -16.18
CA ASP A 103 -11.30 -12.14 -17.45
C ASP A 103 -10.43 -10.89 -17.22
N ILE A 104 -10.37 -10.38 -15.98
CA ILE A 104 -9.48 -9.30 -15.58
C ILE A 104 -8.15 -9.89 -15.14
N HIS A 105 -7.21 -9.99 -16.09
CA HIS A 105 -5.89 -10.57 -15.83
C HIS A 105 -4.99 -9.71 -14.95
N TYR A 106 -5.22 -8.40 -14.88
CA TYR A 106 -4.46 -7.48 -14.05
C TYR A 106 -5.39 -6.48 -13.37
N ALA A 107 -5.29 -6.38 -12.04
CA ALA A 107 -6.00 -5.37 -11.28
C ALA A 107 -5.09 -4.73 -10.23
N SER A 108 -5.40 -3.48 -9.89
CA SER A 108 -4.77 -2.75 -8.80
C SER A 108 -5.85 -2.28 -7.84
N LEU A 109 -5.80 -2.76 -6.61
CA LEU A 109 -6.81 -2.53 -5.60
C LEU A 109 -6.26 -1.59 -4.54
N ASP A 110 -7.00 -0.52 -4.26
CA ASP A 110 -6.71 0.39 -3.16
C ASP A 110 -7.56 0.00 -1.95
N LEU A 111 -6.90 -0.46 -0.89
CA LEU A 111 -7.52 -0.86 0.36
C LEU A 111 -7.29 0.22 1.42
N ALA A 112 -8.37 0.64 2.07
CA ALA A 112 -8.34 1.49 3.26
C ALA A 112 -8.70 0.64 4.47
N PHE A 113 -8.00 0.86 5.58
CA PHE A 113 -8.21 0.11 6.81
C PHE A 113 -9.07 0.88 7.80
N THR A 114 -10.07 0.22 8.36
CA THR A 114 -10.86 0.77 9.47
C THR A 114 -10.13 0.60 10.80
N GLU A 115 -10.72 1.08 11.90
CA GLU A 115 -10.18 0.82 13.24
C GLU A 115 -10.16 -0.67 13.60
N ASN A 116 -11.00 -1.48 12.94
CA ASN A 116 -11.15 -2.92 13.19
C ASN A 116 -10.52 -3.81 12.12
N GLY A 117 -9.74 -3.22 11.20
CA GLY A 117 -9.34 -3.87 9.94
C GLY A 117 -9.95 -3.14 8.77
#